data_AF-A0A962M4Y0-F1
#
_entry.id   AF-A0A962M4Y0-F1
#
_cell.length_a   1.000
_cell.length_b   1.000
_cell.length_c   1.000
_cell.angle_alpha   90.00
_cell.angle_beta   90.00
_cell.angle_gamma   90.00
#
_symmetry.space_group_name_H-M   'P 1'
#
loop_
_entity.id
_entity.type
_entity.pdbx_description
1 polymer ?
#
loop_
_entity_poly.entity_id
_entity_poly.type
_entity_poly.pdbx_seq_one_letter_code
_entity_poly.pdbx_strand_id
1 'polypeptide(L)'
;MAVSFSVKRKITFIFDSWYDYPGVLAAYDFKNASDQSNSYINLANPGTYNLSVNVAPSWTSGQGLIFTGTQSLNTGIVPISTSTIFARFSNASGAPIGVAGIFNIGTGTRFYLRPRHDDFSKFYGYGSTALNSSGAVNNGIMALTGNNAYYNGTSLGTVSGTWTDAPLSIYIGAINDNNTASVLFNGTIEAIWIGNQLLDSTQVSNLTTEMANL
;
A
#
# COMPACT_ATOMS: atom_id res chain seq x y z
N MET A 1 -32.28 -14.58 -47.84
CA MET A 1 -32.48 -14.07 -46.48
C MET A 1 -31.17 -14.29 -45.73
N ALA A 2 -30.34 -13.25 -45.57
CA ALA A 2 -29.03 -13.38 -44.91
C ALA A 2 -29.20 -13.16 -43.41
N VAL A 3 -28.92 -14.19 -42.61
CA VAL A 3 -28.95 -14.10 -41.14
C VAL A 3 -27.59 -13.61 -40.68
N SER A 4 -27.54 -12.39 -40.13
CA SER A 4 -26.34 -11.83 -39.50
C SER A 4 -26.24 -12.35 -38.07
N PHE A 5 -25.15 -13.04 -37.75
CA PHE A 5 -24.83 -13.45 -36.38
C PHE A 5 -23.84 -12.45 -35.78
N SER A 6 -24.30 -11.67 -34.78
CA SER A 6 -23.42 -10.84 -33.97
C SER A 6 -22.79 -11.69 -32.87
N VAL A 7 -21.51 -12.03 -33.03
CA VAL A 7 -20.72 -12.68 -31.97
C VAL A 7 -20.27 -11.57 -31.00
N LYS A 8 -20.96 -11.44 -29.87
CA LYS A 8 -20.47 -10.63 -28.74
C LYS A 8 -19.30 -11.36 -28.08
N ARG A 9 -18.07 -11.06 -28.49
CA ARG A 9 -16.88 -11.54 -27.77
C ARG A 9 -16.79 -10.78 -26.46
N LYS A 10 -16.94 -11.49 -25.33
CA LYS A 10 -16.59 -10.99 -24.00
C LYS A 10 -15.07 -10.87 -23.95
N ILE A 11 -14.52 -9.67 -24.19
CA ILE A 11 -13.11 -9.39 -23.94
C ILE A 11 -12.93 -9.50 -22.42
N THR A 12 -12.31 -10.59 -21.97
CA THR A 12 -11.85 -10.71 -20.60
C THR A 12 -10.46 -10.10 -20.60
N PHE A 13 -10.32 -8.90 -20.03
CA PHE A 13 -9.00 -8.36 -19.73
C PHE A 13 -8.40 -9.27 -18.65
N ILE A 14 -7.41 -10.08 -19.03
CA ILE A 14 -6.54 -10.73 -18.06
C ILE A 14 -5.46 -9.68 -17.80
N PHE A 15 -5.35 -9.21 -16.57
CA PHE A 15 -4.21 -8.38 -16.17
C PHE A 15 -3.03 -9.34 -16.04
N ASP A 16 -2.01 -9.18 -16.89
CA ASP A 16 -0.86 -10.11 -16.94
C ASP A 16 0.06 -9.97 -15.72
N SER A 17 -0.18 -8.95 -14.87
CA SER A 17 0.58 -8.71 -13.66
C SER A 17 -0.19 -7.83 -12.66
N TRP A 18 0.15 -7.99 -11.37
CA TRP A 18 -0.43 -7.22 -10.26
C TRP A 18 -0.17 -5.71 -10.33
N TYR A 19 0.79 -5.29 -11.15
CA TYR A 19 1.14 -3.90 -11.39
C TYR A 19 0.48 -3.27 -12.63
N ASP A 20 -0.39 -3.99 -13.34
CA ASP A 20 -1.15 -3.50 -14.51
C ASP A 20 -2.66 -3.32 -14.23
N TYR A 21 -3.03 -3.17 -12.95
CA TYR A 21 -4.43 -2.95 -12.57
C TYR A 21 -4.92 -1.54 -12.97
N PRO A 22 -6.18 -1.35 -13.40
CA PRO A 22 -6.69 -0.03 -13.75
C PRO A 22 -6.58 0.95 -12.58
N GLY A 23 -6.08 2.16 -12.86
CA GLY A 23 -5.91 3.19 -11.84
C GLY A 23 -4.69 2.99 -10.92
N VAL A 24 -3.80 2.03 -11.22
CA VAL A 24 -2.49 1.94 -10.57
C VAL A 24 -1.68 3.21 -10.88
N LEU A 25 -1.12 3.81 -9.82
CA LEU A 25 -0.16 4.90 -9.92
C LEU A 25 1.26 4.35 -9.81
N ALA A 26 1.48 3.49 -8.82
CA ALA A 26 2.76 2.85 -8.61
C ALA A 26 2.64 1.43 -8.05
N ALA A 27 3.57 0.58 -8.44
CA ALA A 27 3.77 -0.73 -7.87
C ALA A 27 5.27 -1.02 -7.77
N TYR A 28 5.70 -1.53 -6.61
CA TYR A 28 7.10 -1.81 -6.33
C TYR A 28 7.25 -3.25 -5.85
N ASP A 29 7.93 -4.08 -6.64
CA ASP A 29 8.27 -5.46 -6.28
C ASP A 29 9.67 -5.51 -5.64
N PHE A 30 9.72 -5.25 -4.33
CA PHE A 30 11.00 -5.24 -3.64
C PHE A 30 11.62 -6.64 -3.57
N LYS A 31 10.77 -7.66 -3.41
CA LYS A 31 11.17 -9.05 -3.20
C LYS A 31 11.84 -9.64 -4.44
N ASN A 32 11.30 -9.37 -5.63
CA ASN A 32 11.79 -9.93 -6.90
C ASN A 32 12.70 -8.98 -7.69
N ALA A 33 13.06 -7.83 -7.14
CA ALA A 33 14.05 -6.95 -7.76
C ALA A 33 15.41 -7.68 -7.94
N SER A 34 16.16 -7.33 -9.00
CA SER A 34 17.50 -7.89 -9.22
C SER A 34 18.56 -7.31 -8.30
N ASP A 35 18.34 -6.09 -7.83
CA ASP A 35 19.23 -5.33 -6.96
C ASP A 35 18.45 -4.21 -6.24
N GLN A 36 19.13 -3.55 -5.31
CA GLN A 36 18.53 -2.48 -4.51
C GLN A 36 18.07 -1.29 -5.36
N SER A 37 18.79 -0.91 -6.41
CA SER A 37 18.39 0.23 -7.25
C SER A 37 17.12 -0.07 -8.04
N ASN A 38 17.00 -1.29 -8.57
CA ASN A 38 15.80 -1.75 -9.27
C ASN A 38 14.60 -1.92 -8.33
N SER A 39 14.82 -2.17 -7.04
CA SER A 39 13.74 -2.21 -6.05
C SER A 39 13.01 -0.87 -5.88
N TYR A 40 13.63 0.25 -6.29
CA TYR A 40 13.03 1.59 -6.20
C TYR A 40 12.27 2.02 -7.46
N ILE A 41 12.28 1.20 -8.50
CA ILE A 41 11.59 1.51 -9.77
C ILE A 41 10.10 1.21 -9.63
N ASN A 42 9.28 2.16 -10.05
CA ASN A 42 7.85 1.94 -10.23
C ASN A 42 7.63 1.04 -11.46
N LEU A 43 7.16 -0.19 -11.26
CA LEU A 43 6.91 -1.15 -12.33
C LEU A 43 5.70 -0.80 -13.18
N ALA A 44 4.70 -0.15 -12.59
CA ALA A 44 3.48 0.23 -13.29
C ALA A 44 3.72 1.39 -14.27
N ASN A 45 4.54 2.37 -13.87
CA ASN A 45 4.87 3.55 -14.67
C ASN A 45 6.35 3.94 -14.50
N PRO A 46 7.32 3.22 -15.10
CA PRO A 46 8.74 3.48 -14.91
C PRO A 46 9.15 4.92 -15.21
N GLY A 47 9.91 5.52 -14.28
CA GLY A 47 10.34 6.93 -14.38
C GLY A 47 9.34 7.93 -13.78
N THR A 48 8.12 7.50 -13.47
CA THR A 48 7.12 8.29 -12.73
C THR A 48 6.91 7.67 -11.35
N TYR A 49 6.98 8.48 -10.29
CA TYR A 49 6.89 8.00 -8.90
C TYR A 49 7.89 6.88 -8.56
N ASN A 50 9.08 6.87 -9.17
CA ASN A 50 10.18 6.08 -8.62
C ASN A 50 10.47 6.57 -7.20
N LEU A 51 10.85 5.65 -6.31
CA LEU A 51 11.07 5.99 -4.92
C LEU A 51 12.30 6.90 -4.78
N SER A 52 12.12 8.01 -4.07
CA SER A 52 13.24 8.78 -3.55
C SER A 52 13.58 8.32 -2.13
N VAL A 53 14.87 8.30 -1.83
CA VAL A 53 15.39 7.80 -0.56
C VAL A 53 15.50 8.98 0.40
N ASN A 54 14.79 8.93 1.54
CA ASN A 54 15.08 9.84 2.65
C ASN A 54 16.25 9.26 3.48
N VAL A 55 16.08 8.02 3.93
CA VAL A 55 17.10 7.22 4.62
C VAL A 55 16.98 5.79 4.11
N ALA A 56 18.05 5.24 3.53
CA ALA A 56 18.01 3.98 2.79
C ALA A 56 17.83 2.77 3.72
N PRO A 57 16.82 1.90 3.50
CA PRO A 57 16.80 0.54 4.05
C PRO A 57 17.91 -0.31 3.43
N SER A 58 18.19 -1.45 4.05
CA SER A 58 18.96 -2.50 3.39
C SER A 58 18.04 -3.33 2.50
N TRP A 59 18.61 -4.01 1.50
CA TRP A 59 17.84 -4.86 0.59
C TRP A 59 18.45 -6.25 0.52
N THR A 60 17.62 -7.28 0.38
CA THR A 60 18.08 -8.66 0.21
C THR A 60 17.21 -9.36 -0.84
N SER A 61 17.86 -9.98 -1.82
CA SER A 61 17.21 -10.74 -2.89
C SER A 61 16.28 -11.81 -2.33
N GLY A 62 15.05 -11.90 -2.86
CA GLY A 62 14.03 -12.83 -2.41
C GLY A 62 13.34 -12.47 -1.10
N GLN A 63 13.75 -11.39 -0.42
CA GLN A 63 13.14 -10.91 0.82
C GLN A 63 12.48 -9.54 0.62
N GLY A 64 13.18 -8.58 0.03
CA GLY A 64 12.72 -7.21 -0.14
C GLY A 64 13.53 -6.20 0.67
N LEU A 65 12.88 -5.09 1.04
CA LEU A 65 13.51 -4.01 1.79
C LEU A 65 13.38 -4.23 3.29
N ILE A 66 14.51 -4.19 4.00
CA ILE A 66 14.62 -4.44 5.43
C ILE A 66 14.81 -3.09 6.15
N PHE A 67 13.84 -2.77 7.00
CA PHE A 67 13.78 -1.56 7.82
C PHE A 67 14.08 -1.91 9.28
N THR A 68 14.87 -1.08 9.94
CA THR A 68 15.31 -1.25 11.34
C THR A 68 14.76 -0.14 12.25
N GLY A 69 13.70 0.56 11.82
CA GLY A 69 13.10 1.64 12.60
C GLY A 69 13.72 3.02 12.41
N THR A 70 14.53 3.26 11.37
CA THR A 70 15.10 4.59 11.07
C THR A 70 14.97 5.01 9.60
N GLN A 71 14.59 4.08 8.72
CA GLN A 71 14.58 4.27 7.28
C GLN A 71 13.21 4.69 6.77
N SER A 72 13.20 5.44 5.67
CA SER A 72 11.98 5.77 4.95
C SER A 72 12.26 6.11 3.50
N LEU A 73 11.27 5.83 2.66
CA LEU A 73 11.26 6.14 1.24
C LEU A 73 10.05 7.03 0.94
N ASN A 74 10.17 7.89 -0.06
CA ASN A 74 9.12 8.81 -0.47
C ASN A 74 8.65 8.46 -1.89
N THR A 75 7.34 8.29 -2.04
CA THR A 75 6.71 7.94 -3.33
C THR A 75 6.48 9.14 -4.24
N GLY A 76 6.39 10.35 -3.67
CA GLY A 76 5.89 11.55 -4.36
C GLY A 76 4.38 11.53 -4.64
N ILE A 77 3.66 10.48 -4.25
CA ILE A 77 2.21 10.34 -4.48
C ILE A 77 1.45 10.99 -3.35
N VAL A 78 0.65 12.01 -3.66
CA VAL A 78 -0.30 12.62 -2.72
C VAL A 78 -1.62 11.84 -2.79
N PRO A 79 -2.10 11.24 -1.68
CA PRO A 79 -3.34 10.49 -1.71
C PRO A 79 -4.55 11.43 -1.85
N ILE A 80 -5.61 10.90 -2.42
CA ILE A 80 -6.92 11.54 -2.57
C ILE A 80 -7.99 10.65 -1.91
N SER A 81 -9.23 11.12 -1.85
CA SER A 81 -10.34 10.40 -1.19
C SER A 81 -10.60 8.99 -1.73
N THR A 82 -10.27 8.74 -3.00
CA THR A 82 -10.40 7.45 -3.70
C THR A 82 -9.10 6.66 -3.79
N SER A 83 -8.03 7.11 -3.14
CA SER A 83 -6.76 6.40 -3.16
C SER A 83 -6.88 5.02 -2.54
N THR A 84 -6.05 4.12 -3.07
CA THR A 84 -5.91 2.75 -2.59
C THR A 84 -4.45 2.44 -2.35
N ILE A 85 -4.14 1.74 -1.26
CA ILE A 85 -2.79 1.27 -0.94
C ILE A 85 -2.83 -0.18 -0.46
N PHE A 86 -1.89 -0.99 -0.94
CA PHE A 86 -1.58 -2.32 -0.45
C PHE A 86 -0.13 -2.38 -0.01
N ALA A 87 0.12 -3.14 1.04
CA ALA A 87 1.47 -3.46 1.48
C ALA A 87 1.57 -4.92 1.90
N ARG A 88 2.50 -5.66 1.26
CA ARG A 88 2.94 -6.98 1.70
C ARG A 88 4.19 -6.81 2.56
N PHE A 89 4.16 -7.36 3.77
CA PHE A 89 5.26 -7.23 4.72
C PHE A 89 5.42 -8.51 5.54
N SER A 90 6.60 -8.65 6.14
CA SER A 90 6.96 -9.72 7.04
C SER A 90 7.86 -9.24 8.17
N ASN A 91 7.99 -10.05 9.21
CA ASN A 91 8.87 -9.83 10.37
C ASN A 91 8.67 -8.47 11.06
N ALA A 92 7.45 -7.91 11.00
CA ALA A 92 7.14 -6.66 11.65
C ALA A 92 7.23 -6.80 13.18
N SER A 93 7.97 -5.92 13.84
CA SER A 93 8.26 -6.02 15.28
C SER A 93 8.31 -4.65 15.96
N GLY A 94 8.02 -4.66 17.27
CA GLY A 94 7.82 -3.43 18.05
C GLY A 94 6.45 -2.79 17.81
N ALA A 95 6.18 -1.72 18.54
CA ALA A 95 5.02 -0.85 18.36
C ALA A 95 5.32 0.52 19.01
N PRO A 96 4.81 1.64 18.48
CA PRO A 96 3.99 1.75 17.26
C PRO A 96 4.83 1.71 15.97
N ILE A 97 4.38 0.97 14.95
CA ILE A 97 5.03 0.92 13.62
C ILE A 97 4.03 1.11 12.47
N GLY A 98 4.49 1.74 11.38
CA GLY A 98 3.69 2.06 10.20
C GLY A 98 4.42 1.66 8.92
N VAL A 99 3.75 0.86 8.09
CA VAL A 99 4.34 0.30 6.86
C VAL A 99 4.38 1.34 5.76
N ALA A 100 3.30 2.09 5.58
CA ALA A 100 3.23 3.17 4.62
C ALA A 100 2.08 4.13 4.95
N GLY A 101 2.23 5.39 4.57
CA GLY A 101 1.14 6.35 4.58
C GLY A 101 1.51 7.79 4.90
N ILE A 102 0.47 8.57 5.21
CA ILE A 102 0.53 9.96 5.66
C ILE A 102 -0.28 10.17 6.94
N PHE A 103 0.11 11.18 7.71
CA PHE A 103 -0.71 11.82 8.73
C PHE A 103 -0.47 13.32 8.66
N ASN A 104 -1.52 14.12 8.59
CA ASN A 104 -1.39 15.56 8.69
C ASN A 104 -2.00 15.99 10.03
N ILE A 105 -1.17 16.34 11.01
CA ILE A 105 -1.67 16.79 12.32
C ILE A 105 -2.52 18.07 12.23
N GLY A 106 -2.25 18.95 11.28
CA GLY A 106 -2.96 20.22 11.10
C GLY A 106 -4.40 20.04 10.62
N THR A 107 -4.66 19.06 9.76
CA THR A 107 -6.02 18.74 9.27
C THR A 107 -6.62 17.50 9.95
N GLY A 108 -5.82 16.73 10.67
CA GLY A 108 -6.17 15.40 11.15
C GLY A 108 -6.26 14.34 10.05
N THR A 109 -5.90 14.65 8.79
CA THR A 109 -6.04 13.71 7.66
C THR A 109 -5.09 12.53 7.80
N ARG A 110 -5.61 11.32 7.62
CA ARG A 110 -4.85 10.07 7.63
C ARG A 110 -5.05 9.31 6.34
N PHE A 111 -4.00 8.66 5.88
CA PHE A 111 -4.08 7.58 4.90
C PHE A 111 -2.90 6.66 5.13
N TYR A 112 -3.07 5.63 5.97
CA TYR A 112 -1.96 4.78 6.39
C TYR A 112 -2.33 3.35 6.76
N LEU A 113 -1.30 2.50 6.78
CA LEU A 113 -1.34 1.12 7.26
C LEU A 113 -0.38 0.93 8.43
N ARG A 114 -0.89 0.53 9.60
CA ARG A 114 -0.09 0.25 10.80
C ARG A 114 -0.35 -1.19 11.28
N PRO A 115 0.55 -2.14 10.99
CA PRO A 115 0.34 -3.55 11.35
C PRO A 115 0.40 -3.80 12.87
N ARG A 116 1.08 -2.91 13.61
CA ARG A 116 1.13 -2.91 15.07
C ARG A 116 0.99 -1.46 15.56
N HIS A 117 -0.23 -1.08 15.94
CA HIS A 117 -0.47 0.22 16.59
C HIS A 117 0.06 0.19 18.01
N ASP A 118 -0.27 -0.89 18.71
CA ASP A 118 0.24 -1.36 19.99
C ASP A 118 0.48 -2.88 19.88
N ASP A 119 0.63 -3.57 21.00
CA ASP A 119 0.84 -5.02 21.01
C ASP A 119 -0.42 -5.84 20.74
N PHE A 120 -1.60 -5.21 20.71
CA PHE A 120 -2.88 -5.89 20.63
C PHE A 120 -3.67 -5.55 19.36
N SER A 121 -3.29 -4.53 18.61
CA SER A 121 -4.08 -4.00 17.50
C SER A 121 -3.26 -3.55 16.29
N LYS A 122 -3.94 -3.53 15.15
CA LYS A 122 -3.51 -2.93 13.89
C LYS A 122 -4.46 -1.81 13.52
N PHE A 123 -3.94 -0.76 12.87
CA PHE A 123 -4.71 0.43 12.52
C PHE A 123 -4.73 0.68 11.01
N TYR A 124 -5.89 1.14 10.54
CA TYR A 124 -6.09 1.67 9.19
C TYR A 124 -6.57 3.11 9.31
N GLY A 125 -5.71 4.06 8.94
CA GLY A 125 -6.02 5.49 9.06
C GLY A 125 -6.67 6.00 7.78
N TYR A 126 -7.83 6.64 7.90
CA TYR A 126 -8.48 7.34 6.79
C TYR A 126 -9.15 8.63 7.27
N GLY A 127 -8.83 9.74 6.62
CA GLY A 127 -9.40 11.05 6.95
C GLY A 127 -9.18 11.38 8.42
N SER A 128 -10.21 11.91 9.07
CA SER A 128 -10.16 12.37 10.46
C SER A 128 -10.10 11.28 11.55
N THR A 129 -10.12 9.98 11.20
CA THR A 129 -10.07 8.88 12.19
C THR A 129 -9.27 7.67 11.71
N ALA A 130 -9.24 6.61 12.52
CA ALA A 130 -8.68 5.32 12.15
C ALA A 130 -9.57 4.17 12.64
N LEU A 131 -9.60 3.08 11.89
CA LEU A 131 -10.17 1.83 12.35
C LEU A 131 -9.13 1.11 13.22
N ASN A 132 -9.43 0.93 14.50
CA ASN A 132 -8.71 0.05 15.40
C ASN A 132 -9.25 -1.38 15.23
N SER A 133 -8.43 -2.27 14.68
CA SER A 133 -8.77 -3.69 14.52
C SER A 133 -7.91 -4.54 15.44
N SER A 134 -8.55 -5.40 16.24
CA SER A 134 -7.86 -6.34 17.14
C SER A 134 -6.89 -7.26 16.40
N GLY A 135 -5.84 -7.67 17.09
CA GLY A 135 -4.76 -8.50 16.57
C GLY A 135 -3.71 -7.67 15.84
N ALA A 136 -2.65 -7.32 16.56
CA ALA A 136 -1.39 -6.88 15.96
C ALA A 136 -0.82 -8.02 15.10
N VAL A 137 -0.23 -7.67 13.95
CA VAL A 137 0.25 -8.66 12.98
C VAL A 137 1.71 -8.43 12.64
N ASN A 138 2.45 -9.53 12.47
CA ASN A 138 3.86 -9.49 12.12
C ASN A 138 4.10 -9.69 10.62
N ASN A 139 3.12 -10.26 9.92
CA ASN A 139 3.20 -10.59 8.51
C ASN A 139 1.82 -10.41 7.84
N GLY A 140 1.82 -10.28 6.52
CA GLY A 140 0.63 -10.39 5.69
C GLY A 140 0.51 -9.24 4.70
N ILE A 141 -0.71 -9.10 4.17
CA ILE A 141 -1.06 -8.06 3.22
C ILE A 141 -2.14 -7.18 3.87
N MET A 142 -1.79 -5.93 4.12
CA MET A 142 -2.77 -4.92 4.54
C MET A 142 -3.16 -4.09 3.33
N ALA A 143 -4.45 -3.74 3.23
CA ALA A 143 -4.93 -2.83 2.20
C ALA A 143 -5.97 -1.84 2.76
N LEU A 144 -5.99 -0.66 2.16
CA LEU A 144 -6.98 0.38 2.40
C LEU A 144 -7.40 0.93 1.04
N THR A 145 -8.68 0.82 0.71
CA THR A 145 -9.26 1.37 -0.53
C THR A 145 -10.35 2.38 -0.18
N GLY A 146 -10.06 3.66 -0.40
CA GLY A 146 -10.78 4.74 0.25
C GLY A 146 -10.80 4.52 1.76
N ASN A 147 -11.99 4.41 2.34
CA ASN A 147 -12.18 4.14 3.75
C ASN A 147 -12.39 2.66 4.11
N ASN A 148 -12.28 1.72 3.16
CA ASN A 148 -12.51 0.29 3.43
C ASN A 148 -11.19 -0.43 3.72
N ALA A 149 -11.10 -1.05 4.89
CA ALA A 149 -9.91 -1.73 5.38
C ALA A 149 -9.97 -3.23 5.11
N TYR A 150 -8.83 -3.81 4.72
CA TYR A 150 -8.69 -5.23 4.44
C TYR A 150 -7.40 -5.80 5.02
N TYR A 151 -7.44 -7.07 5.41
CA TYR A 151 -6.27 -7.86 5.79
C TYR A 151 -6.35 -9.23 5.13
N ASN A 152 -5.30 -9.61 4.40
CA ASN A 152 -5.23 -10.84 3.61
C ASN A 152 -6.51 -11.05 2.78
N GLY A 153 -6.94 -10.01 2.07
CA GLY A 153 -8.12 -10.03 1.19
C GLY A 153 -9.47 -10.01 1.91
N THR A 154 -9.50 -10.15 3.23
CA THR A 154 -10.73 -10.14 4.04
C THR A 154 -11.05 -8.73 4.52
N SER A 155 -12.31 -8.29 4.34
CA SER A 155 -12.76 -6.98 4.83
C SER A 155 -12.77 -6.95 6.36
N LEU A 156 -12.26 -5.86 6.92
CA LEU A 156 -12.32 -5.54 8.35
C LEU A 156 -13.38 -4.47 8.66
N GLY A 157 -14.08 -3.98 7.64
CA GLY A 157 -15.05 -2.91 7.73
C GLY A 157 -14.52 -1.56 7.22
N THR A 158 -15.23 -0.50 7.61
CA THR A 158 -15.06 0.84 7.07
C THR A 158 -14.59 1.80 8.17
N VAL A 159 -13.63 2.67 7.84
CA VAL A 159 -13.18 3.77 8.69
C VAL A 159 -14.21 4.91 8.61
N SER A 160 -14.72 5.38 9.74
CA SER A 160 -15.77 6.43 9.78
C SER A 160 -15.26 7.86 9.56
N GLY A 161 -14.04 8.01 9.02
CA GLY A 161 -13.36 9.29 8.92
C GLY A 161 -13.83 10.10 7.72
N THR A 162 -13.83 11.42 7.86
CA THR A 162 -14.08 12.34 6.75
C THR A 162 -12.76 12.69 6.09
N TRP A 163 -12.68 12.52 4.77
CA TRP A 163 -11.50 12.94 4.02
C TRP A 163 -11.38 14.46 4.01
N THR A 164 -10.15 14.95 4.16
CA THR A 164 -9.78 16.34 3.92
C THR A 164 -8.44 16.28 3.22
N ASP A 165 -8.27 17.03 2.13
CA ASP A 165 -7.03 16.94 1.37
C ASP A 165 -5.83 17.32 2.22
N ALA A 166 -4.75 16.55 2.06
CA ALA A 166 -3.47 16.79 2.71
C ALA A 166 -2.38 16.71 1.65
N PRO A 167 -1.66 17.81 1.36
CA PRO A 167 -0.63 17.84 0.33
C PRO A 167 0.67 17.19 0.81
N LEU A 168 0.58 15.96 1.31
CA LEU A 168 1.69 15.15 1.81
C LEU A 168 1.81 13.91 0.94
N SER A 169 3.04 13.57 0.55
CA SER A 169 3.29 12.34 -0.19
C SER A 169 3.35 11.12 0.73
N ILE A 170 2.91 9.96 0.24
CA ILE A 170 3.00 8.70 0.97
C ILE A 170 4.47 8.35 1.20
N TYR A 171 4.83 8.06 2.45
CA TYR A 171 6.10 7.41 2.78
C TYR A 171 5.92 5.90 2.89
N ILE A 172 6.99 5.15 2.62
CA ILE A 172 7.12 3.70 2.84
C ILE A 172 8.21 3.49 3.90
N GLY A 173 7.95 2.57 4.83
CA GLY A 173 8.78 2.34 6.02
C GLY A 173 8.53 3.33 7.16
N ALA A 174 7.58 4.24 7.00
CA ALA A 174 7.16 5.24 7.97
C ALA A 174 5.80 5.81 7.59
N ILE A 175 5.25 6.65 8.46
CA ILE A 175 4.15 7.57 8.16
C ILE A 175 4.72 8.97 7.96
N ASN A 176 4.41 9.60 6.82
CA ASN A 176 4.76 10.99 6.60
C ASN A 176 3.89 11.90 7.48
N ASP A 177 4.44 12.40 8.58
CA ASP A 177 3.81 13.43 9.42
C ASP A 177 4.38 14.80 9.09
N ASN A 178 3.69 15.55 8.23
CA ASN A 178 4.09 16.89 7.80
C ASN A 178 5.55 16.99 7.30
N ASN A 179 5.92 16.08 6.39
CA ASN A 179 7.27 15.91 5.83
C ASN A 179 8.33 15.38 6.82
N THR A 180 7.89 14.84 7.95
CA THR A 180 8.74 14.14 8.91
C THR A 180 8.37 12.67 8.96
N ALA A 181 9.35 11.78 8.83
CA ALA A 181 9.12 10.35 9.00
C ALA A 181 8.77 10.05 10.48
N SER A 182 7.57 9.53 10.71
CA SER A 182 7.07 9.16 12.04
C SER A 182 6.61 7.70 12.05
N VAL A 183 6.47 7.09 13.23
CA VAL A 183 5.95 5.72 13.37
C VAL A 183 6.73 4.73 12.48
N LEU A 184 8.06 4.77 12.60
CA LEU A 184 8.99 4.07 11.72
C LEU A 184 8.78 2.55 11.74
N PHE A 185 8.88 1.92 10.58
CA PHE A 185 8.73 0.48 10.42
C PHE A 185 9.99 -0.27 10.86
N ASN A 186 9.79 -1.41 11.50
CA ASN A 186 10.85 -2.36 11.82
C ASN A 186 10.41 -3.75 11.37
N GLY A 187 11.02 -4.26 10.30
CA GLY A 187 10.61 -5.48 9.59
C GLY A 187 10.99 -5.42 8.10
N THR A 188 10.40 -6.29 7.30
CA THR A 188 10.61 -6.38 5.84
C THR A 188 9.36 -5.94 5.09
N ILE A 189 9.51 -5.08 4.09
CA ILE A 189 8.46 -4.75 3.13
C ILE A 189 8.81 -5.44 1.80
N GLU A 190 7.89 -6.29 1.34
CA GLU A 190 8.11 -7.20 0.21
C GLU A 190 7.54 -6.61 -1.09
N ALA A 191 6.40 -5.92 -1.00
CA ALA A 191 5.78 -5.24 -2.13
C ALA A 191 4.82 -4.12 -1.68
N ILE A 192 4.67 -3.09 -2.52
CA ILE A 192 3.72 -1.99 -2.35
C ILE A 192 2.94 -1.77 -3.65
N TRP A 193 1.63 -1.57 -3.55
CA TRP A 193 0.77 -1.13 -4.66
C TRP A 193 0.01 0.13 -4.24
N ILE A 194 -0.04 1.14 -5.10
CA ILE A 194 -0.76 2.40 -4.86
C ILE A 194 -1.56 2.76 -6.10
N GLY A 195 -2.84 3.06 -5.92
CA GLY A 195 -3.75 3.48 -6.98
C GLY A 195 -4.62 4.68 -6.60
N ASN A 196 -5.32 5.24 -7.58
CA ASN A 196 -6.19 6.41 -7.44
C ASN A 196 -7.70 6.09 -7.54
N GLN A 197 -8.06 4.82 -7.60
CA GLN A 197 -9.45 4.37 -7.67
C GLN A 197 -9.81 3.46 -6.50
N LEU A 198 -11.10 3.43 -6.17
CA LEU A 198 -11.67 2.45 -5.25
C LEU A 198 -11.67 1.08 -5.91
N LEU A 199 -11.24 0.07 -5.16
CA LEU A 199 -11.33 -1.32 -5.55
C LEU A 199 -12.49 -1.99 -4.80
N ASP A 200 -13.28 -2.78 -5.51
CA ASP A 200 -14.27 -3.64 -4.87
C ASP A 200 -13.63 -4.84 -4.17
N SER A 201 -14.42 -5.56 -3.35
CA SER A 201 -13.91 -6.72 -2.60
C SER A 201 -13.34 -7.84 -3.47
N THR A 202 -13.83 -8.03 -4.71
CA THR A 202 -13.31 -9.03 -5.64
C THR A 202 -11.95 -8.61 -6.16
N GLN A 203 -11.81 -7.34 -6.55
CA GLN A 203 -10.54 -6.77 -6.99
C GLN A 203 -9.49 -6.81 -5.87
N VAL A 204 -9.88 -6.48 -4.64
CA VAL A 204 -8.98 -6.59 -3.47
C VAL A 204 -8.53 -8.02 -3.23
N SER A 205 -9.44 -8.99 -3.32
CA SER A 205 -9.11 -10.42 -3.15
C SER A 205 -8.14 -10.90 -4.24
N ASN A 206 -8.35 -10.51 -5.49
CA ASN A 206 -7.48 -10.88 -6.61
C ASN A 206 -6.08 -10.29 -6.44
N LEU A 207 -5.98 -8.98 -6.20
CA LEU A 207 -4.68 -8.32 -6.02
C LEU A 207 -3.93 -8.85 -4.79
N THR A 208 -4.65 -9.16 -3.70
CA THR A 208 -4.05 -9.82 -2.53
C THR A 208 -3.45 -11.18 -2.92
N THR A 209 -4.17 -11.98 -3.71
CA THR A 209 -3.71 -13.31 -4.14
C THR A 209 -2.47 -13.21 -5.02
N GLU A 210 -2.45 -12.28 -5.97
CA GLU A 210 -1.30 -12.03 -6.83
C GLU A 210 -0.10 -11.54 -6.01
N MET A 211 -0.30 -10.56 -5.11
CA MET A 211 0.74 -10.08 -4.21
C MET A 211 1.27 -11.17 -3.28
N ALA A 212 0.45 -12.16 -2.88
CA ALA A 212 0.88 -13.28 -2.03
C ALA A 212 1.74 -14.32 -2.78
N ASN A 213 1.70 -14.34 -4.11
CA ASN A 213 2.47 -15.26 -4.96
C ASN A 213 3.86 -14.72 -5.34
N LEU A 214 4.23 -13.50 -4.90
CA LEU A 214 5.57 -12.95 -5.05
C LEU A 214 6.62 -13.68 -4.22
#